data_AF-A0A8X8Y4R3-F1
#
_entry.id   AF-A0A8X8Y4R3-F1
#
_cell.length_a   1.000
_cell.length_b   1.000
_cell.length_c   1.000
_cell.angle_alpha   90.00
_cell.angle_beta   90.00
_cell.angle_gamma   90.00
#
_symmetry.space_group_name_H-M   'P 1'
#
loop_
_entity.id
_entity.type
_entity.pdbx_description
1 polymer ?
#
loop_
_entity_poly.entity_id
_entity_poly.type
_entity_poly.pdbx_seq_one_letter_code
_entity_poly.pdbx_strand_id
1 'polypeptide(L)'
;MELQNLTITLVIILVSNIFTCVQSQTSDQTLWAKRNETGKEVITALQFYFHDVVSGPNATATRIAQAAETNASSTQFGGLWMVDDPLTEGPEPSSKLIGRARGLYGSAGQTDFGLIMALSYVFTDGVYDGSSFSLLSFNPVMKSGREMAVVGGTGLFRLARGYAIANTYQANASGDAILNNSRKICVSPPNPPNKHYILINIKFDTFHQESKLSSPKMKIQNQISCLIILASTIAYSAQAQSNDRSTWAKRVDSGNQVITTLQFYFHDKLSGQIPSAIQIAQPLQSGTSPNLFGNLLMIDDALTVGPDPSSKLVGRARGMYGSAGQTEMNLIMALSYVFTDGIYDGSSLSLLSINSVMNSPREMSVVGGTGLFRLARGYAIAQTYSANASGDAIVGYNVTIATNI
;
A
#
# COMPACT_ATOMS: atom_id res chain seq x y z
N MET A 1 56.04 -36.19 -33.42
CA MET A 1 55.03 -35.15 -33.70
C MET A 1 53.65 -35.52 -33.13
N GLU A 2 53.30 -36.81 -32.98
CA GLU A 2 52.02 -37.23 -32.37
C GLU A 2 51.96 -37.11 -30.84
N LEU A 3 53.08 -37.31 -30.13
CA LEU A 3 53.07 -37.29 -28.65
C LEU A 3 52.86 -35.87 -28.07
N GLN A 4 53.33 -34.82 -28.75
CA GLN A 4 53.14 -33.43 -28.32
C GLN A 4 51.68 -32.95 -28.49
N ASN A 5 50.97 -33.44 -29.51
CA ASN A 5 49.57 -33.07 -29.75
C ASN A 5 48.62 -33.74 -28.73
N LEU A 6 48.97 -34.92 -28.21
CA LEU A 6 48.15 -35.59 -27.20
C LEU A 6 48.24 -34.87 -25.83
N THR A 7 49.42 -34.38 -25.46
CA THR A 7 49.61 -33.65 -24.20
C THR A 7 48.93 -32.27 -24.22
N ILE A 8 48.94 -31.57 -25.36
CA ILE A 8 48.26 -30.28 -25.52
C ILE A 8 46.73 -30.47 -25.49
N THR A 9 46.21 -31.54 -26.09
CA THR A 9 44.77 -31.84 -26.09
C THR A 9 44.27 -32.20 -24.69
N LEU A 10 45.05 -32.96 -23.90
CA LEU A 10 44.68 -33.28 -22.51
C LEU A 10 44.68 -32.05 -21.59
N VAL A 11 45.61 -31.12 -21.78
CA VAL A 11 45.68 -29.88 -20.98
C VAL A 11 44.51 -28.94 -21.30
N ILE A 12 44.09 -28.85 -22.58
CA ILE A 12 42.92 -28.04 -22.96
C ILE A 12 41.63 -28.61 -22.37
N ILE A 13 41.47 -29.94 -22.32
CA ILE A 13 40.32 -30.60 -21.69
C ILE A 13 40.35 -30.44 -20.16
N LEU A 14 41.53 -30.41 -19.53
CA LEU A 14 41.65 -30.17 -18.09
C LEU A 14 41.34 -28.70 -17.71
N VAL A 15 41.71 -27.75 -18.57
CA VAL A 15 41.45 -26.31 -18.35
C VAL A 15 40.02 -25.92 -18.74
N SER A 16 39.39 -26.60 -19.72
CA SER A 16 37.98 -26.36 -20.07
C SER A 16 36.98 -26.86 -19.03
N ASN A 17 37.41 -27.71 -18.08
CA ASN A 17 36.58 -28.18 -16.96
C ASN A 17 36.69 -27.33 -15.68
N ILE A 18 37.42 -26.21 -15.71
CA ILE A 18 37.54 -25.29 -14.55
C ILE A 18 36.67 -24.02 -14.71
N PHE A 19 36.01 -23.83 -15.86
CA PHE A 19 35.03 -22.76 -16.07
C PHE A 19 33.58 -23.25 -16.06
N THR A 20 33.21 -24.14 -15.13
CA THR A 20 31.87 -24.02 -14.56
C THR A 20 31.93 -22.85 -13.60
N CYS A 21 31.55 -21.66 -14.07
CA CYS A 21 31.00 -20.67 -13.18
C CYS A 21 29.81 -21.36 -12.51
N VAL A 22 30.04 -21.90 -11.31
CA VAL A 22 28.98 -22.12 -10.37
C VAL A 22 28.46 -20.71 -10.13
N GLN A 23 27.45 -20.31 -10.91
CA GLN A 23 26.48 -19.35 -10.41
C GLN A 23 25.91 -20.02 -9.17
N SER A 24 26.53 -19.71 -8.04
CA SER A 24 25.94 -19.89 -6.75
C SER A 24 24.61 -19.14 -6.81
N GLN A 25 23.53 -19.84 -7.18
CA GLN A 25 22.20 -19.50 -6.70
C GLN A 25 22.26 -19.74 -5.19
N THR A 26 22.88 -18.81 -4.46
CA THR A 26 22.56 -18.62 -3.06
C THR A 26 21.10 -18.22 -3.09
N SER A 27 20.21 -19.19 -2.85
CA SER A 27 18.86 -18.84 -2.52
C SER A 27 18.98 -18.12 -1.17
N ASP A 28 18.98 -16.78 -1.20
CA ASP A 28 18.99 -15.93 -0.01
C ASP A 28 17.63 -16.06 0.69
N GLN A 29 17.30 -17.29 1.12
CA GLN A 29 16.08 -17.66 1.81
C GLN A 29 16.35 -17.55 3.31
N THR A 30 15.70 -16.60 3.97
CA THR A 30 15.53 -16.64 5.43
C THR A 30 14.13 -17.16 5.74
N LEU A 31 13.84 -17.48 7.00
CA LEU A 31 12.48 -17.88 7.42
C LEU A 31 11.43 -16.82 7.06
N TRP A 32 11.84 -15.56 7.10
CA TRP A 32 10.98 -14.40 6.90
C TRP A 32 11.06 -13.81 5.48
N ALA A 33 11.96 -14.28 4.61
CA ALA A 33 12.12 -13.72 3.27
C ALA A 33 12.48 -14.76 2.20
N LYS A 34 11.75 -14.71 1.08
CA LYS A 34 11.97 -15.52 -0.12
C LYS A 34 12.18 -14.64 -1.34
N ARG A 35 13.42 -14.62 -1.84
CA ARG A 35 13.84 -13.87 -3.04
C ARG A 35 13.78 -14.77 -4.28
N ASN A 36 13.26 -14.24 -5.39
CA ASN A 36 13.21 -14.91 -6.69
C ASN A 36 13.61 -13.94 -7.80
N GLU A 37 14.63 -14.28 -8.59
CA GLU A 37 15.14 -13.47 -9.68
C GLU A 37 14.66 -14.04 -11.02
N THR A 38 13.92 -13.26 -11.79
CA THR A 38 13.34 -13.68 -13.09
C THR A 38 14.07 -13.09 -14.29
N GLY A 39 15.28 -12.55 -14.09
CA GLY A 39 16.08 -11.86 -15.11
C GLY A 39 15.54 -10.47 -15.52
N LYS A 40 14.24 -10.20 -15.36
CA LYS A 40 13.60 -8.89 -15.62
C LYS A 40 13.23 -8.15 -14.34
N GLU A 41 12.79 -8.88 -13.33
CA GLU A 41 12.43 -8.35 -12.01
C GLU A 41 12.90 -9.30 -10.91
N VAL A 42 13.12 -8.75 -9.73
CA VAL A 42 13.37 -9.47 -8.48
C VAL A 42 12.10 -9.39 -7.65
N ILE A 43 11.55 -10.52 -7.26
CA ILE A 43 10.37 -10.59 -6.40
C ILE A 43 10.81 -11.12 -5.04
N THR A 44 10.52 -10.37 -3.99
CA THR A 44 10.84 -10.72 -2.62
C THR A 44 9.55 -10.87 -1.83
N ALA A 45 9.23 -12.09 -1.41
CA ALA A 45 8.14 -12.33 -0.48
C ALA A 45 8.65 -12.24 0.96
N LEU A 46 8.07 -11.35 1.76
CA LEU A 46 8.41 -11.11 3.15
C LEU A 46 7.26 -11.54 4.07
N GLN A 47 7.60 -12.12 5.22
CA GLN A 47 6.66 -12.47 6.28
C GLN A 47 7.25 -12.18 7.65
N PHE A 48 6.60 -11.33 8.44
CA PHE A 48 7.09 -10.90 9.74
C PHE A 48 5.96 -10.33 10.60
N TYR A 49 6.23 -10.12 11.89
CA TYR A 49 5.30 -9.53 12.84
C TYR A 49 5.70 -8.10 13.16
N PHE A 50 4.73 -7.21 13.22
CA PHE A 50 4.88 -5.79 13.58
C PHE A 50 4.22 -5.57 14.94
N HIS A 51 4.94 -4.92 15.86
CA HIS A 51 4.54 -4.77 17.26
C HIS A 51 4.33 -3.31 17.60
N ASP A 52 3.06 -2.87 17.60
CA ASP A 52 2.67 -1.53 17.99
C ASP A 52 2.31 -1.52 19.48
N VAL A 53 3.10 -0.81 20.27
CA VAL A 53 2.93 -0.72 21.73
C VAL A 53 2.69 0.75 22.08
N VAL A 54 1.45 1.08 22.41
CA VAL A 54 1.02 2.45 22.71
C VAL A 54 1.02 2.73 24.22
N SER A 55 1.14 1.70 25.05
CA SER A 55 1.00 1.79 26.49
C SER A 55 2.21 1.23 27.28
N GLY A 56 2.32 1.62 28.55
CA GLY A 56 3.37 1.16 29.45
C GLY A 56 4.72 1.88 29.28
N PRO A 57 5.72 1.53 30.12
CA PRO A 57 7.01 2.23 30.16
C PRO A 57 7.90 2.00 28.92
N ASN A 58 7.59 0.98 28.10
CA ASN A 58 8.33 0.61 26.90
C ASN A 58 7.49 0.86 25.63
N ALA A 59 6.59 1.85 25.65
CA ALA A 59 5.79 2.22 24.50
C ALA A 59 6.69 2.56 23.29
N THR A 60 6.35 2.01 22.14
CA THR A 60 7.04 2.21 20.85
C THR A 60 6.29 3.20 19.96
N ALA A 61 5.04 3.51 20.33
CA ALA A 61 4.20 4.50 19.69
C ALA A 61 3.81 5.61 20.68
N THR A 62 3.97 6.87 20.26
CA THR A 62 3.62 8.04 21.08
C THR A 62 2.71 8.96 20.30
N ARG A 63 1.59 9.37 20.92
CA ARG A 63 0.70 10.36 20.32
C ARG A 63 1.39 11.72 20.31
N ILE A 64 1.58 12.27 19.11
CA ILE A 64 2.30 13.53 18.88
C ILE A 64 1.37 14.70 18.52
N ALA A 65 0.15 14.42 18.07
CA ALA A 65 -0.83 15.44 17.73
C ALA A 65 -2.26 14.92 17.88
N GLN A 66 -3.21 15.83 18.12
CA GLN A 66 -4.65 15.54 18.16
C GLN A 66 -5.46 16.84 18.03
N ALA A 67 -6.70 16.72 17.55
CA ALA A 67 -7.67 17.80 17.62
C ALA A 67 -8.38 17.81 19.00
N ALA A 68 -9.11 18.88 19.30
CA ALA A 68 -9.83 19.02 20.57
C ALA A 68 -10.92 17.94 20.74
N GLU A 69 -11.59 17.61 19.64
CA GLU A 69 -12.67 16.63 19.53
C GLU A 69 -12.19 15.18 19.40
N THR A 70 -10.89 14.93 19.23
CA THR A 70 -10.33 13.59 18.99
C THR A 70 -10.73 12.60 20.09
N ASN A 71 -10.71 12.99 21.36
CA ASN A 71 -11.05 12.09 22.48
C ASN A 71 -12.55 11.80 22.60
N ALA A 72 -13.40 12.65 22.03
CA ALA A 72 -14.85 12.43 21.99
C ALA A 72 -15.26 11.56 20.78
N SER A 73 -14.38 11.43 19.78
CA SER A 73 -14.59 10.59 18.60
C SER A 73 -14.45 9.11 18.95
N SER A 74 -15.43 8.29 18.56
CA SER A 74 -15.40 6.83 18.72
C SER A 74 -14.30 6.16 17.87
N THR A 75 -13.81 6.82 16.82
CA THR A 75 -12.71 6.36 15.98
C THR A 75 -11.39 7.04 16.33
N GLN A 76 -11.38 7.91 17.35
CA GLN A 76 -10.26 8.78 17.71
C GLN A 76 -9.78 9.63 16.53
N PHE A 77 -10.69 10.03 15.63
CA PHE A 77 -10.36 10.80 14.43
C PHE A 77 -9.50 12.02 14.77
N GLY A 78 -8.43 12.23 14.00
CA GLY A 78 -7.45 13.29 14.24
C GLY A 78 -6.31 12.93 15.20
N GLY A 79 -6.33 11.76 15.83
CA GLY A 79 -5.15 11.28 16.56
C GLY A 79 -3.99 11.00 15.60
N LEU A 80 -2.78 11.40 15.96
CA LEU A 80 -1.56 11.15 15.21
C LEU A 80 -0.45 10.63 16.13
N TRP A 81 0.20 9.55 15.71
CA TRP A 81 1.26 8.89 16.46
C TRP A 81 2.56 8.87 15.66
N MET A 82 3.67 9.05 16.37
CA MET A 82 5.02 8.72 15.89
C MET A 82 5.39 7.36 16.44
N VAL A 83 5.94 6.50 15.59
CA VAL A 83 6.27 5.11 15.95
C VAL A 83 7.71 4.75 15.62
N ASP A 84 8.27 3.89 16.45
CA ASP A 84 9.46 3.10 16.18
C ASP A 84 9.19 1.67 16.66
N ASP A 85 8.53 0.87 15.84
CA ASP A 85 7.97 -0.43 16.23
C ASP A 85 8.87 -1.61 15.82
N PRO A 86 9.12 -2.59 16.70
CA PRO A 86 9.87 -3.80 16.36
C PRO A 86 9.23 -4.62 15.23
N LEU A 87 10.08 -5.20 14.39
CA LEU A 87 9.71 -6.25 13.43
C LEU A 87 10.40 -7.55 13.81
N THR A 88 9.66 -8.65 13.93
CA THR A 88 10.22 -9.96 14.35
C THR A 88 9.80 -11.11 13.43
N GLU A 89 10.56 -12.21 13.46
CA GLU A 89 10.23 -13.44 12.70
C GLU A 89 8.95 -14.13 13.20
N GLY A 90 8.72 -14.14 14.51
CA GLY A 90 7.58 -14.76 15.18
C GLY A 90 6.72 -13.76 15.97
N PRO A 91 5.52 -14.16 16.42
CA PRO A 91 4.56 -13.28 17.08
C PRO A 91 4.97 -12.84 18.48
N GLU A 92 5.86 -13.58 19.14
CA GLU A 92 6.31 -13.24 20.48
C GLU A 92 7.27 -12.04 20.46
N PRO A 93 7.13 -11.06 21.37
CA PRO A 93 8.05 -9.91 21.43
C PRO A 93 9.53 -10.30 21.67
N SER A 94 9.78 -11.48 22.22
CA SER A 94 11.11 -12.06 22.41
C SER A 94 11.67 -12.77 21.17
N SER A 95 10.88 -12.88 20.10
CA SER A 95 11.32 -13.47 18.83
C SER A 95 12.45 -12.64 18.21
N LYS A 96 13.18 -13.25 17.28
CA LYS A 96 14.32 -12.61 16.61
C LYS A 96 13.88 -11.31 15.95
N LEU A 97 14.50 -10.21 16.37
CA LEU A 97 14.34 -8.90 15.75
C LEU A 97 15.01 -8.88 14.38
N ILE A 98 14.26 -8.48 13.35
CA ILE A 98 14.73 -8.41 11.96
C ILE A 98 14.78 -6.98 11.41
N GLY A 99 14.20 -6.03 12.14
CA GLY A 99 14.11 -4.64 11.72
C GLY A 99 13.14 -3.83 12.58
N ARG A 100 12.81 -2.64 12.10
CA ARG A 100 11.85 -1.73 12.74
C ARG A 100 10.99 -1.00 11.71
N ALA A 101 9.73 -0.77 12.05
CA ALA A 101 8.83 0.11 11.30
C ALA A 101 8.82 1.50 11.94
N ARG A 102 9.13 2.53 11.15
CA ARG A 102 9.31 3.90 11.63
C ARG A 102 8.50 4.87 10.81
N GLY A 103 7.91 5.86 11.45
CA GLY A 103 7.16 6.91 10.80
C GLY A 103 5.94 7.27 11.61
N LEU A 104 4.81 7.49 10.93
CA LEU A 104 3.58 7.89 11.58
C LEU A 104 2.38 7.09 11.11
N TYR A 105 1.39 6.98 12.00
CA TYR A 105 0.03 6.63 11.63
C TYR A 105 -0.94 7.61 12.29
N GLY A 106 -2.11 7.78 11.69
CA GLY A 106 -3.16 8.61 12.29
C GLY A 106 -4.56 8.09 12.02
N SER A 107 -5.47 8.34 12.95
CA SER A 107 -6.88 7.96 12.83
C SER A 107 -7.58 8.84 11.80
N ALA A 108 -7.85 8.26 10.63
CA ALA A 108 -8.27 8.97 9.43
C ALA A 108 -9.67 8.59 8.93
N GLY A 109 -10.42 7.79 9.70
CA GLY A 109 -11.83 7.51 9.42
C GLY A 109 -12.74 8.13 10.47
N GLN A 110 -13.75 8.88 10.05
CA GLN A 110 -14.76 9.47 10.95
C GLN A 110 -15.86 8.49 11.32
N THR A 111 -16.25 7.62 10.38
CA THR A 111 -17.38 6.68 10.55
C THR A 111 -16.94 5.27 10.90
N ASP A 112 -15.71 4.91 10.55
CA ASP A 112 -15.13 3.59 10.74
C ASP A 112 -13.68 3.73 11.18
N PHE A 113 -13.26 2.88 12.11
CA PHE A 113 -11.90 2.93 12.64
C PHE A 113 -10.91 2.45 11.58
N GLY A 114 -10.07 3.38 11.11
CA GLY A 114 -8.99 3.08 10.19
C GLY A 114 -7.91 4.14 10.25
N LEU A 115 -6.70 3.71 9.89
CA LEU A 115 -5.49 4.48 10.07
C LEU A 115 -4.90 4.85 8.70
N ILE A 116 -4.50 6.10 8.51
CA ILE A 116 -3.52 6.40 7.46
C ILE A 116 -2.15 5.94 7.96
N MET A 117 -1.49 5.07 7.21
CA MET A 117 -0.17 4.54 7.54
C MET A 117 0.86 5.23 6.63
N ALA A 118 1.85 5.90 7.21
CA ALA A 118 3.01 6.45 6.50
C ALA A 118 4.29 5.98 7.18
N LEU A 119 4.69 4.74 6.86
CA LEU A 119 5.74 4.00 7.57
C LEU A 119 6.84 3.54 6.62
N SER A 120 8.08 3.53 7.11
CA SER A 120 9.20 2.83 6.49
C SER A 120 9.58 1.61 7.32
N TYR A 121 9.65 0.44 6.69
CA TYR A 121 10.06 -0.82 7.27
C TYR A 121 11.54 -1.01 6.96
N VAL A 122 12.39 -0.83 7.97
CA VAL A 122 13.86 -0.84 7.86
C VAL A 122 14.38 -2.14 8.43
N PHE A 123 15.04 -2.94 7.60
CA PHE A 123 15.60 -4.23 8.00
C PHE A 123 17.03 -4.08 8.48
N THR A 124 17.38 -4.90 9.47
CA THR A 124 18.70 -4.93 10.11
C THR A 124 19.26 -6.35 10.22
N ASP A 125 18.68 -7.29 9.48
CA ASP A 125 19.01 -8.72 9.55
C ASP A 125 19.21 -9.32 8.16
N GLY A 126 20.17 -10.26 8.09
CA GLY A 126 20.48 -11.02 6.89
C GLY A 126 20.92 -10.16 5.71
N VAL A 127 20.61 -10.61 4.50
CA VAL A 127 20.97 -9.89 3.26
C VAL A 127 20.25 -8.55 3.09
N TYR A 128 19.18 -8.32 3.85
CA TYR A 128 18.36 -7.13 3.75
C TYR A 128 18.79 -6.03 4.72
N ASP A 129 19.83 -6.24 5.53
CA ASP A 129 20.37 -5.23 6.43
C ASP A 129 20.65 -3.90 5.67
N GLY A 130 20.16 -2.80 6.24
CA GLY A 130 20.22 -1.46 5.67
C GLY A 130 19.22 -1.19 4.53
N SER A 131 18.43 -2.17 4.09
CA SER A 131 17.38 -1.99 3.09
C SER A 131 16.04 -1.64 3.74
N SER A 132 15.19 -0.91 3.02
CA SER A 132 13.86 -0.56 3.52
C SER A 132 12.81 -0.46 2.42
N PHE A 133 11.54 -0.63 2.78
CA PHE A 133 10.40 -0.23 1.92
C PHE A 133 9.47 0.71 2.67
N SER A 134 8.69 1.50 1.93
CA SER A 134 7.75 2.47 2.51
C SER A 134 6.31 2.16 2.12
N LEU A 135 5.40 2.35 3.07
CA LEU A 135 3.96 2.32 2.88
C LEU A 135 3.38 3.72 2.99
N LEU A 136 2.43 4.03 2.10
CA LEU A 136 1.48 5.12 2.30
C LEU A 136 0.10 4.58 1.92
N SER A 137 -0.77 4.31 2.89
CA SER A 137 -2.08 3.72 2.59
C SER A 137 -3.06 3.79 3.76
N PHE A 138 -4.36 3.81 3.46
CA PHE A 138 -5.39 3.63 4.47
C PHE A 138 -5.48 2.16 4.89
N ASN A 139 -5.45 1.92 6.19
CA ASN A 139 -5.53 0.63 6.83
C ASN A 139 -6.88 0.50 7.57
N PRO A 140 -7.87 -0.21 7.00
CA PRO A 140 -9.17 -0.42 7.65
C PRO A 140 -9.03 -1.47 8.76
N VAL A 141 -8.61 -1.05 9.95
CA VAL A 141 -8.12 -1.93 11.03
C VAL A 141 -9.13 -3.02 11.42
N MET A 142 -10.43 -2.75 11.31
CA MET A 142 -11.49 -3.72 11.64
C MET A 142 -11.72 -4.82 10.58
N LYS A 143 -11.05 -4.76 9.43
CA LYS A 143 -11.17 -5.78 8.37
C LYS A 143 -10.02 -6.80 8.43
N SER A 144 -10.25 -8.03 7.99
CA SER A 144 -9.20 -9.01 7.69
C SER A 144 -8.61 -8.80 6.30
N GLY A 145 -7.37 -9.25 6.06
CA GLY A 145 -6.75 -9.22 4.73
C GLY A 145 -6.41 -7.82 4.24
N ARG A 146 -6.14 -6.88 5.15
CA ARG A 146 -5.99 -5.44 4.87
C ARG A 146 -4.85 -5.20 3.89
N GLU A 147 -5.14 -4.55 2.77
CA GLU A 147 -4.16 -4.23 1.73
C GLU A 147 -3.65 -2.82 1.86
N MET A 148 -2.32 -2.68 1.81
CA MET A 148 -1.63 -1.40 1.84
C MET A 148 -0.62 -1.34 0.70
N ALA A 149 -0.50 -0.20 0.05
CA ALA A 149 0.42 -0.02 -1.06
C ALA A 149 1.87 0.17 -0.59
N VAL A 150 2.82 -0.55 -1.20
CA VAL A 150 4.25 -0.23 -1.11
C VAL A 150 4.54 0.82 -2.17
N VAL A 151 4.97 1.99 -1.72
CA VAL A 151 5.12 3.20 -2.55
C VAL A 151 6.58 3.51 -2.89
N GLY A 152 7.54 2.74 -2.36
CA GLY A 152 8.96 2.89 -2.65
C GLY A 152 9.84 2.02 -1.75
N GLY A 153 11.16 2.14 -1.94
CA GLY A 153 12.15 1.47 -1.10
C GLY A 153 13.59 1.90 -1.38
N THR A 154 14.50 1.44 -0.52
CA THR A 154 15.94 1.74 -0.53
C THR A 154 16.77 0.45 -0.47
N GLY A 155 18.07 0.55 -0.73
CA GLY A 155 18.96 -0.61 -0.73
C GLY A 155 18.53 -1.67 -1.76
N LEU A 156 18.35 -2.91 -1.33
CA LEU A 156 17.84 -4.00 -2.16
C LEU A 156 16.40 -3.80 -2.64
N PHE A 157 15.65 -2.87 -2.05
CA PHE A 157 14.29 -2.52 -2.46
C PHE A 157 14.23 -1.22 -3.26
N ARG A 158 15.35 -0.76 -3.86
CA ARG A 158 15.34 0.43 -4.71
C ARG A 158 14.37 0.24 -5.89
N LEU A 159 13.55 1.24 -6.16
CA LEU A 159 12.46 1.20 -7.16
C LEU A 159 11.35 0.19 -6.82
N ALA A 160 11.23 -0.25 -5.56
CA ALA A 160 10.20 -1.19 -5.15
C ALA A 160 8.80 -0.64 -5.42
N ARG A 161 7.95 -1.52 -5.95
CA ARG A 161 6.50 -1.37 -6.04
C ARG A 161 5.88 -2.66 -5.55
N GLY A 162 4.79 -2.56 -4.81
CA GLY A 162 4.24 -3.75 -4.18
C GLY A 162 3.03 -3.45 -3.31
N TYR A 163 2.74 -4.39 -2.42
CA TYR A 163 1.60 -4.31 -1.53
C TYR A 163 1.88 -5.15 -0.26
N ALA A 164 1.21 -4.84 0.85
CA ALA A 164 1.39 -5.48 2.17
C ALA A 164 0.05 -5.93 2.80
N ILE A 165 0.00 -7.13 3.44
CA ILE A 165 -1.24 -7.81 3.94
C ILE A 165 -0.99 -7.77 5.39
N ALA A 166 -1.84 -7.03 6.09
CA ALA A 166 -1.87 -7.08 7.52
C ALA A 166 -3.11 -7.84 7.97
N ASN A 167 -2.90 -8.76 8.90
CA ASN A 167 -3.94 -9.29 9.77
C ASN A 167 -3.55 -8.97 11.22
N THR A 168 -4.52 -8.63 12.04
CA THR A 168 -4.28 -8.51 13.49
C THR A 168 -4.10 -9.91 14.06
N TYR A 169 -2.96 -10.18 14.69
CA TYR A 169 -2.69 -11.40 15.44
C TYR A 169 -3.24 -11.29 16.86
N GLN A 170 -2.95 -10.18 17.53
CA GLN A 170 -3.46 -9.86 18.86
C GLN A 170 -3.66 -8.35 18.98
N ALA A 171 -4.67 -7.92 19.74
CA ALA A 171 -4.84 -6.53 20.16
C ALA A 171 -5.45 -6.49 21.56
N ASN A 172 -5.20 -5.41 22.31
CA ASN A 172 -5.79 -5.18 23.62
C ASN A 172 -6.58 -3.87 23.69
N ALA A 173 -7.29 -3.65 24.81
CA ALA A 173 -8.12 -2.47 25.01
C ALA A 173 -7.30 -1.15 25.15
N SER A 174 -6.01 -1.24 25.47
CA SER A 174 -5.10 -0.09 25.52
C SER A 174 -4.70 0.40 24.13
N GLY A 175 -4.90 -0.43 23.10
CA GLY A 175 -4.52 -0.16 21.72
C GLY A 175 -3.22 -0.85 21.30
N ASP A 176 -2.55 -1.63 22.17
CA ASP A 176 -1.37 -2.39 21.75
C ASP A 176 -1.81 -3.50 20.79
N ALA A 177 -1.06 -3.68 19.71
CA ALA A 177 -1.40 -4.62 18.66
C ALA A 177 -0.16 -5.32 18.08
N ILE A 178 -0.30 -6.62 17.86
CA ILE A 178 0.65 -7.43 17.08
C ILE A 178 -0.03 -7.74 15.75
N LEU A 179 0.60 -7.33 14.66
CA LEU A 179 0.12 -7.55 13.30
C LEU A 179 0.99 -8.61 12.63
N ASN A 180 0.36 -9.64 12.09
CA ASN A 180 1.03 -10.58 11.19
C ASN A 180 0.99 -9.98 9.77
N ASN A 181 2.17 -9.74 9.22
CA ASN A 181 2.34 -9.27 7.85
C ASN A 181 2.91 -10.40 6.98
N SER A 182 2.29 -10.67 5.84
CA SER A 182 2.77 -11.67 4.88
C SER A 182 2.57 -11.14 3.47
N ARG A 183 3.58 -10.67 2.71
CA ARG A 183 3.38 -10.28 1.29
C ARG A 183 4.63 -10.16 0.41
N LYS A 184 4.35 -10.12 -0.91
CA LYS A 184 5.29 -9.98 -2.04
C LYS A 184 5.58 -8.51 -2.37
N ILE A 185 6.86 -8.17 -2.42
CA ILE A 185 7.43 -6.92 -2.92
C ILE A 185 8.07 -7.20 -4.28
N CYS A 186 7.79 -6.37 -5.28
CA CYS A 186 8.44 -6.45 -6.59
C CYS A 186 9.50 -5.34 -6.69
N VAL A 187 10.71 -5.70 -7.09
CA VAL A 187 11.85 -4.81 -7.26
C VAL A 187 12.37 -4.96 -8.68
N SER A 188 12.63 -3.84 -9.36
CA SER A 188 13.33 -3.88 -10.64
C SER A 188 14.84 -3.73 -10.40
N PRO A 189 15.70 -4.62 -10.94
CA PRO A 189 17.14 -4.50 -10.77
C PRO A 189 17.68 -3.24 -11.48
N PRO A 190 18.77 -2.63 -10.98
CA PRO A 190 19.38 -1.47 -11.61
C PRO A 190 20.29 -1.90 -12.78
N ASN A 191 19.76 -1.88 -14.02
CA ASN A 191 20.48 -1.56 -15.28
C ASN A 191 19.54 -1.65 -16.51
N PRO A 192 19.48 -0.65 -17.43
CA PRO A 192 18.78 -0.73 -18.71
C PRO A 192 19.75 -1.21 -19.84
N PRO A 193 19.30 -1.56 -21.07
CA PRO A 193 18.03 -1.20 -21.70
C PRO A 193 17.24 -2.42 -22.22
N ASN A 194 15.98 -2.52 -21.81
CA ASN A 194 14.82 -2.63 -22.69
C ASN A 194 13.57 -2.78 -21.83
N LYS A 195 12.56 -1.98 -22.14
CA LYS A 195 11.30 -1.83 -21.42
C LYS A 195 10.67 -3.19 -21.14
N HIS A 196 10.57 -3.60 -19.88
CA HIS A 196 9.74 -4.74 -19.48
C HIS A 196 9.16 -4.54 -18.08
N TYR A 197 7.85 -4.72 -17.96
CA TYR A 197 7.08 -4.83 -16.72
C TYR A 197 6.25 -6.12 -16.86
N ILE A 198 6.23 -7.01 -15.86
CA ILE A 198 5.34 -8.18 -15.83
C ILE A 198 4.95 -8.54 -14.38
N LEU A 199 3.77 -9.13 -14.23
CA LEU A 199 3.00 -9.36 -13.01
C LEU A 199 2.87 -10.79 -12.56
N ILE A 200 2.27 -10.94 -11.37
CA ILE A 200 2.03 -12.21 -10.72
C ILE A 200 0.60 -12.32 -10.20
N ASN A 201 -0.06 -13.39 -10.65
CA ASN A 201 -1.30 -13.96 -10.09
C ASN A 201 -1.02 -14.84 -8.85
N ILE A 202 -1.98 -14.91 -7.93
CA ILE A 202 -1.93 -15.79 -6.74
C ILE A 202 -3.27 -16.51 -6.54
N LYS A 203 -3.21 -17.84 -6.41
CA LYS A 203 -4.27 -18.71 -5.86
C LYS A 203 -4.13 -18.80 -4.33
N PHE A 204 -5.26 -18.83 -3.63
CA PHE A 204 -5.31 -19.03 -2.17
C PHE A 204 -5.75 -20.47 -1.85
N ASP A 205 -4.99 -21.15 -1.01
CA ASP A 205 -5.50 -22.22 -0.15
C ASP A 205 -5.56 -21.65 1.27
N THR A 206 -6.75 -21.54 1.82
CA THR A 206 -6.99 -21.15 3.21
C THR A 206 -6.86 -22.38 4.11
N PHE A 207 -5.87 -22.37 5.00
CA PHE A 207 -5.83 -23.27 6.14
C PHE A 207 -6.78 -22.73 7.22
N HIS A 208 -7.91 -23.39 7.42
CA HIS A 208 -8.73 -23.21 8.62
C HIS A 208 -8.14 -24.07 9.74
N GLN A 209 -7.72 -23.44 10.84
CA GLN A 209 -7.48 -24.14 12.10
C GLN A 209 -8.78 -24.04 12.93
N GLU A 210 -9.58 -25.11 12.91
CA GLU A 210 -10.80 -25.22 13.73
C GLU A 210 -10.43 -25.40 15.21
N SER A 211 -10.99 -24.55 16.07
CA SER A 211 -11.03 -24.75 17.52
C SER A 211 -12.03 -25.86 17.84
N LYS A 212 -11.58 -26.87 18.59
CA LYS A 212 -12.40 -28.01 19.04
C LYS A 212 -13.50 -27.55 20.00
N LEU A 213 -14.75 -27.69 19.57
CA LEU A 213 -15.90 -27.85 20.47
C LEU A 213 -16.63 -29.15 20.09
N SER A 214 -16.79 -30.04 21.07
CA SER A 214 -17.22 -31.42 20.88
C SER A 214 -18.73 -31.63 21.06
N SER A 215 -19.40 -32.25 20.06
CA SER A 215 -20.38 -33.36 20.14
C SER A 215 -21.41 -33.32 18.98
N PRO A 216 -22.15 -34.40 18.67
CA PRO A 216 -21.72 -35.76 18.33
C PRO A 216 -21.93 -36.09 16.84
N LYS A 217 -21.24 -37.14 16.39
CA LYS A 217 -21.10 -37.60 15.00
C LYS A 217 -22.38 -38.18 14.41
N MET A 218 -22.69 -37.80 13.16
CA MET A 218 -23.55 -38.56 12.25
C MET A 218 -22.71 -39.00 11.04
N LYS A 219 -22.60 -40.32 10.84
CA LYS A 219 -21.86 -40.96 9.75
C LYS A 219 -22.71 -40.99 8.49
N ILE A 220 -22.20 -40.52 7.35
CA ILE A 220 -22.56 -41.02 6.02
C ILE A 220 -21.27 -41.18 5.22
N GLN A 221 -21.13 -42.35 4.61
CA GLN A 221 -19.93 -42.87 3.97
C GLN A 221 -20.21 -43.09 2.47
N ASN A 222 -19.14 -42.97 1.67
CA ASN A 222 -18.88 -43.56 0.35
C ASN A 222 -19.07 -42.73 -0.95
N GLN A 223 -17.89 -42.45 -1.55
CA GLN A 223 -17.42 -42.83 -2.90
C GLN A 223 -18.26 -42.47 -4.14
N ILE A 224 -17.70 -41.63 -5.03
CA ILE A 224 -17.51 -41.94 -6.47
C ILE A 224 -16.23 -41.25 -6.97
N SER A 225 -15.28 -42.04 -7.45
CA SER A 225 -14.12 -41.63 -8.25
C SER A 225 -14.43 -41.77 -9.75
N CYS A 226 -13.65 -41.03 -10.56
CA CYS A 226 -13.41 -41.22 -12.00
C CYS A 226 -14.42 -40.64 -13.00
N LEU A 227 -14.06 -39.53 -13.65
CA LEU A 227 -13.75 -39.56 -15.10
C LEU A 227 -12.85 -38.38 -15.49
N ILE A 228 -11.76 -38.72 -16.17
CA ILE A 228 -10.67 -37.88 -16.63
C ILE A 228 -10.85 -37.67 -18.15
N ILE A 229 -10.71 -36.43 -18.61
CA ILE A 229 -10.29 -35.99 -19.97
C ILE A 229 -11.20 -36.36 -21.16
N LEU A 230 -11.93 -35.37 -21.68
CA LEU A 230 -11.92 -34.99 -23.11
C LEU A 230 -12.76 -33.70 -23.35
N ALA A 231 -12.13 -32.53 -23.39
CA ALA A 231 -12.61 -31.34 -24.11
C ALA A 231 -11.61 -30.17 -23.93
N SER A 232 -10.38 -30.36 -24.43
CA SER A 232 -9.53 -29.24 -24.81
C SER A 232 -9.90 -28.80 -26.23
N THR A 233 -9.91 -27.49 -26.44
CA THR A 233 -10.11 -26.76 -27.72
C THR A 233 -11.55 -26.62 -28.23
N ILE A 234 -12.22 -25.54 -27.84
CA ILE A 234 -12.47 -24.36 -28.69
C ILE A 234 -12.51 -23.14 -27.77
N ALA A 235 -11.51 -22.27 -27.92
CA ALA A 235 -11.63 -20.89 -27.47
C ALA A 235 -12.64 -20.21 -28.38
N TYR A 236 -13.81 -19.86 -27.83
CA TYR A 236 -14.36 -18.54 -28.12
C TYR A 236 -14.05 -17.69 -26.92
N SER A 237 -13.06 -16.83 -27.12
CA SER A 237 -12.85 -15.59 -26.39
C SER A 237 -14.17 -14.82 -26.32
N ALA A 238 -14.98 -15.08 -25.31
CA ALA A 238 -15.86 -14.07 -24.78
C ALA A 238 -14.94 -13.09 -24.05
N GLN A 239 -14.48 -12.09 -24.80
CA GLN A 239 -13.98 -10.85 -24.24
C GLN A 239 -15.10 -10.33 -23.34
N ALA A 240 -15.00 -10.61 -22.05
CA ALA A 240 -15.80 -9.94 -21.04
C ALA A 240 -15.25 -8.51 -20.94
N GLN A 241 -15.46 -7.73 -22.00
CA GLN A 241 -15.51 -6.30 -21.89
C GLN A 241 -16.79 -6.02 -21.11
N SER A 242 -16.68 -6.07 -19.77
CA SER A 242 -17.71 -5.55 -18.90
C SER A 242 -17.97 -4.14 -19.40
N ASN A 243 -19.18 -3.89 -19.88
CA ASN A 243 -19.67 -2.56 -20.19
C ASN A 243 -19.76 -1.82 -18.84
N ASP A 244 -18.61 -1.41 -18.29
CA ASP A 244 -18.48 -0.67 -17.05
C ASP A 244 -18.94 0.76 -17.33
N ARG A 245 -20.26 0.95 -17.33
CA ARG A 245 -20.90 2.24 -17.63
C ARG A 245 -20.93 3.12 -16.38
N SER A 246 -19.82 3.17 -15.64
CA SER A 246 -19.62 4.19 -14.62
C SER A 246 -19.45 5.54 -15.31
N THR A 247 -20.21 6.55 -14.86
CA THR A 247 -20.04 7.92 -15.37
C THR A 247 -18.76 8.57 -14.86
N TRP A 248 -18.19 8.03 -13.79
CA TRP A 248 -17.05 8.60 -13.06
C TRP A 248 -15.76 7.80 -13.28
N ALA A 249 -15.80 6.65 -13.96
CA ALA A 249 -14.63 5.82 -14.19
C ALA A 249 -14.65 5.17 -15.58
N LYS A 250 -13.49 5.17 -16.25
CA LYS A 250 -13.27 4.50 -17.53
C LYS A 250 -12.04 3.61 -17.41
N ARG A 251 -12.22 2.30 -17.61
CA ARG A 251 -11.15 1.31 -17.60
C ARG A 251 -10.89 0.78 -19.00
N VAL A 252 -9.62 0.78 -19.43
CA VAL A 252 -9.17 0.28 -20.74
C VAL A 252 -8.06 -0.73 -20.50
N ASP A 253 -8.33 -1.99 -20.83
CA ASP A 253 -7.37 -3.09 -20.75
C ASP A 253 -6.76 -3.34 -22.14
N SER A 254 -5.43 -3.24 -22.22
CA SER A 254 -4.65 -3.50 -23.44
C SER A 254 -3.93 -4.85 -23.42
N GLY A 255 -4.19 -5.69 -22.41
CA GLY A 255 -3.55 -6.99 -22.16
C GLY A 255 -2.27 -6.90 -21.35
N ASN A 256 -1.38 -5.94 -21.66
CA ASN A 256 -0.13 -5.72 -20.92
C ASN A 256 -0.26 -4.65 -19.83
N GLN A 257 -1.28 -3.82 -19.92
CA GLN A 257 -1.51 -2.69 -19.05
C GLN A 257 -2.99 -2.32 -19.06
N VAL A 258 -3.49 -1.96 -17.88
CA VAL A 258 -4.77 -1.33 -17.71
C VAL A 258 -4.57 0.15 -17.41
N ILE A 259 -5.22 0.99 -18.21
CA ILE A 259 -5.38 2.40 -17.92
C ILE A 259 -6.78 2.63 -17.35
N THR A 260 -6.85 3.18 -16.14
CA THR A 260 -8.12 3.63 -15.55
C THR A 260 -8.09 5.14 -15.43
N THR A 261 -9.08 5.82 -16.00
CA THR A 261 -9.32 7.25 -15.81
C THR A 261 -10.51 7.43 -14.88
N LEU A 262 -10.33 8.21 -13.81
CA LEU A 262 -11.38 8.52 -12.83
C LEU A 262 -11.69 10.02 -12.86
N GLN A 263 -12.97 10.37 -12.67
CA GLN A 263 -13.46 11.75 -12.58
C GLN A 263 -14.40 11.86 -11.38
N PHE A 264 -14.04 12.64 -10.37
CA PHE A 264 -14.86 12.83 -9.17
C PHE A 264 -14.61 14.19 -8.54
N TYR A 265 -15.47 14.58 -7.60
CA TYR A 265 -15.35 15.80 -6.81
C TYR A 265 -14.99 15.44 -5.38
N PHE A 266 -13.92 16.06 -4.89
CA PHE A 266 -13.42 16.00 -3.52
C PHE A 266 -14.01 17.16 -2.72
N HIS A 267 -14.57 16.88 -1.55
CA HIS A 267 -15.28 17.84 -0.71
C HIS A 267 -14.56 18.02 0.63
N ASP A 268 -13.76 19.06 0.72
CA ASP A 268 -13.05 19.45 1.93
C ASP A 268 -13.90 20.44 2.73
N LYS A 269 -14.21 20.09 3.97
CA LYS A 269 -15.10 20.87 4.82
C LYS A 269 -14.45 21.09 6.18
N LEU A 270 -14.03 22.33 6.42
CA LEU A 270 -13.45 22.81 7.66
C LEU A 270 -14.51 23.44 8.57
N SER A 271 -15.64 23.86 8.00
CA SER A 271 -16.72 24.52 8.70
C SER A 271 -17.88 23.58 9.11
N GLY A 272 -18.80 24.11 9.93
CA GLY A 272 -20.01 23.42 10.36
C GLY A 272 -19.84 22.53 11.60
N GLN A 273 -20.91 21.83 11.97
CA GLN A 273 -20.94 21.03 13.21
C GLN A 273 -20.15 19.71 13.10
N ILE A 274 -20.05 19.18 11.89
CA ILE A 274 -19.34 17.92 11.59
C ILE A 274 -18.42 18.22 10.39
N PRO A 275 -17.29 18.91 10.62
CA PRO A 275 -16.29 19.13 9.58
C PRO A 275 -15.68 17.80 9.17
N SER A 276 -15.30 17.66 7.90
CA SER A 276 -14.58 16.49 7.39
C SER A 276 -13.06 16.63 7.54
N ALA A 277 -12.57 17.86 7.69
CA ALA A 277 -11.18 18.20 7.94
C ALA A 277 -11.02 18.96 9.25
N ILE A 278 -10.09 18.48 10.09
CA ILE A 278 -9.82 19.02 11.43
C ILE A 278 -8.33 19.30 11.59
N GLN A 279 -8.01 20.43 12.23
CA GLN A 279 -6.63 20.78 12.52
C GLN A 279 -6.12 19.95 13.70
N ILE A 280 -5.02 19.23 13.49
CA ILE A 280 -4.43 18.34 14.49
C ILE A 280 -3.11 18.89 15.05
N ALA A 281 -2.41 19.76 14.30
CA ALA A 281 -1.22 20.45 14.76
C ALA A 281 -1.06 21.82 14.08
N GLN A 282 -0.37 22.73 14.77
CA GLN A 282 0.03 24.04 14.25
C GLN A 282 1.34 24.52 14.92
N PRO A 283 2.13 25.39 14.27
CA PRO A 283 3.27 26.01 14.92
C PRO A 283 2.86 26.95 16.05
N LEU A 284 3.75 27.12 17.04
CA LEU A 284 3.55 28.05 18.15
C LEU A 284 3.44 29.52 17.70
N GLN A 285 4.01 29.87 16.55
CA GLN A 285 4.00 31.22 15.97
C GLN A 285 2.94 31.40 14.87
N SER A 286 1.95 30.51 14.79
CA SER A 286 0.97 30.38 13.70
C SER A 286 0.18 31.65 13.35
N GLY A 287 0.01 32.59 14.29
CA GLY A 287 -0.78 33.81 14.08
C GLY A 287 -0.23 34.81 13.06
N THR A 288 0.97 34.61 12.51
CA THR A 288 1.62 35.57 11.59
C THR A 288 1.91 35.02 10.18
N SER A 289 1.67 33.73 9.91
CA SER A 289 1.97 33.15 8.59
C SER A 289 0.81 33.38 7.62
N PRO A 290 0.99 34.13 6.51
CA PRO A 290 -0.06 34.33 5.52
C PRO A 290 -0.45 33.03 4.79
N ASN A 291 0.43 32.03 4.79
CA ASN A 291 0.23 30.73 4.13
C ASN A 291 -0.04 29.58 5.11
N LEU A 292 -0.24 29.89 6.39
CA LEU A 292 -0.48 28.91 7.47
C LEU A 292 0.64 27.85 7.57
N PHE A 293 1.86 28.19 7.17
CA PHE A 293 2.98 27.24 7.06
C PHE A 293 3.15 26.42 8.34
N GLY A 294 3.18 25.10 8.21
CA GLY A 294 3.32 24.15 9.32
C GLY A 294 2.00 23.69 9.95
N ASN A 295 0.84 24.22 9.55
CA ASN A 295 -0.44 23.66 9.97
C ASN A 295 -0.63 22.28 9.35
N LEU A 296 -1.22 21.36 10.13
CA LEU A 296 -1.51 19.98 9.72
C LEU A 296 -2.97 19.65 10.04
N LEU A 297 -3.67 19.08 9.06
CA LEU A 297 -5.05 18.66 9.16
C LEU A 297 -5.17 17.16 8.91
N MET A 298 -6.08 16.52 9.65
CA MET A 298 -6.57 15.17 9.36
C MET A 298 -7.90 15.28 8.64
N ILE A 299 -8.08 14.49 7.59
CA ILE A 299 -9.29 14.52 6.74
C ILE A 299 -9.92 13.15 6.56
N ASP A 300 -11.25 13.17 6.44
CA ASP A 300 -12.06 12.07 5.90
C ASP A 300 -13.10 12.68 4.96
N ASP A 301 -12.68 13.05 3.75
CA ASP A 301 -13.46 13.86 2.81
C ASP A 301 -14.25 13.00 1.84
N ALA A 302 -15.48 13.43 1.52
CA ALA A 302 -16.34 12.73 0.59
C ALA A 302 -15.83 12.87 -0.86
N LEU A 303 -15.97 11.79 -1.64
CA LEU A 303 -15.76 11.80 -3.09
C LEU A 303 -17.10 11.53 -3.78
N THR A 304 -17.54 12.42 -4.66
CA THR A 304 -18.84 12.27 -5.36
C THR A 304 -18.70 12.42 -6.88
N VAL A 305 -19.72 11.98 -7.62
CA VAL A 305 -19.73 12.07 -9.10
C VAL A 305 -19.94 13.49 -9.64
N GLY A 306 -20.47 14.41 -8.83
CA GLY A 306 -20.76 15.79 -9.21
C GLY A 306 -20.38 16.80 -8.10
N PRO A 307 -20.32 18.10 -8.41
CA PRO A 307 -19.91 19.11 -7.43
C PRO A 307 -20.94 19.33 -6.33
N ASP A 308 -22.20 18.91 -6.52
CA ASP A 308 -23.21 18.92 -5.47
C ASP A 308 -22.84 17.88 -4.38
N PRO A 309 -22.68 18.26 -3.10
CA PRO A 309 -22.40 17.33 -2.01
C PRO A 309 -23.46 16.22 -1.82
N SER A 310 -24.69 16.43 -2.33
CA SER A 310 -25.76 15.43 -2.34
C SER A 310 -25.69 14.45 -3.51
N SER A 311 -24.79 14.69 -4.47
CA SER A 311 -24.57 13.76 -5.59
C SER A 311 -23.99 12.43 -5.10
N LYS A 312 -24.06 11.40 -5.96
CA LYS A 312 -23.67 10.03 -5.62
C LYS A 312 -22.25 9.97 -5.04
N LEU A 313 -22.14 9.50 -3.79
CA LEU A 313 -20.88 9.16 -3.14
C LEU A 313 -20.24 7.96 -3.84
N VAL A 314 -18.95 8.07 -4.17
CA VAL A 314 -18.15 7.01 -4.81
C VAL A 314 -16.97 6.55 -3.98
N GLY A 315 -16.66 7.28 -2.91
CA GLY A 315 -15.57 6.93 -2.00
C GLY A 315 -15.27 8.05 -1.01
N ARG A 316 -14.13 7.92 -0.34
CA ARG A 316 -13.61 8.91 0.61
C ARG A 316 -12.10 9.09 0.47
N ALA A 317 -11.63 10.32 0.63
CA ALA A 317 -10.21 10.63 0.75
C ALA A 317 -9.84 10.74 2.22
N ARG A 318 -8.92 9.89 2.66
CA ARG A 318 -8.53 9.74 4.07
C ARG A 318 -7.05 9.91 4.24
N GLY A 319 -6.65 10.71 5.21
CA GLY A 319 -5.26 10.94 5.53
C GLY A 319 -5.05 12.35 6.04
N MET A 320 -3.92 12.95 5.68
CA MET A 320 -3.57 14.27 6.15
C MET A 320 -3.06 15.16 5.03
N TYR A 321 -3.26 16.46 5.20
CA TYR A 321 -2.53 17.47 4.45
C TYR A 321 -2.01 18.55 5.39
N GLY A 322 -0.95 19.23 4.97
CA GLY A 322 -0.42 20.35 5.75
C GLY A 322 0.17 21.45 4.87
N SER A 323 0.21 22.66 5.39
CA SER A 323 0.80 23.80 4.69
C SER A 323 2.32 23.69 4.66
N ALA A 324 2.89 23.46 3.49
CA ALA A 324 4.30 23.17 3.26
C ALA A 324 5.07 24.31 2.58
N GLY A 325 4.39 25.38 2.13
CA GLY A 325 5.03 26.54 1.52
C GLY A 325 5.22 27.71 2.49
N GLN A 326 6.45 28.22 2.58
CA GLN A 326 6.73 29.44 3.36
C GLN A 326 6.34 30.70 2.58
N THR A 327 6.61 30.73 1.27
CA THR A 327 6.39 31.88 0.39
C THR A 327 5.11 31.77 -0.44
N GLU A 328 4.57 30.56 -0.59
CA GLU A 328 3.42 30.24 -1.43
C GLU A 328 2.46 29.33 -0.67
N MET A 329 1.17 29.38 -1.05
CA MET A 329 0.17 28.46 -0.51
C MET A 329 0.29 27.09 -1.18
N ASN A 330 1.21 26.28 -0.65
CA ASN A 330 1.46 24.90 -1.08
C ASN A 330 1.07 23.94 0.03
N LEU A 331 0.21 22.98 -0.27
CA LEU A 331 -0.15 21.90 0.66
C LEU A 331 0.65 20.64 0.32
N ILE A 332 1.23 19.96 1.30
CA ILE A 332 1.66 18.58 1.12
C ILE A 332 0.47 17.66 1.38
N MET A 333 0.11 16.84 0.39
CA MET A 333 -1.02 15.92 0.46
C MET A 333 -0.46 14.51 0.72
N ALA A 334 -0.89 13.83 1.78
CA ALA A 334 -0.57 12.44 2.07
C ALA A 334 -1.89 11.68 2.29
N LEU A 335 -2.52 11.30 1.18
CA LEU A 335 -3.91 10.85 1.16
C LEU A 335 -4.06 9.46 0.53
N SER A 336 -5.05 8.73 1.03
CA SER A 336 -5.57 7.51 0.42
C SER A 336 -7.00 7.75 -0.05
N TYR A 337 -7.26 7.56 -1.33
CA TYR A 337 -8.59 7.65 -1.94
C TYR A 337 -9.18 6.24 -1.95
N VAL A 338 -10.14 5.96 -1.08
CA VAL A 338 -10.78 4.65 -0.90
C VAL A 338 -12.13 4.65 -1.59
N PHE A 339 -12.31 3.82 -2.61
CA PHE A 339 -13.54 3.76 -3.38
C PHE A 339 -14.50 2.72 -2.83
N THR A 340 -15.79 3.01 -2.94
CA THR A 340 -16.89 2.20 -2.39
C THR A 340 -18.00 1.96 -3.41
N ASP A 341 -17.74 2.23 -4.69
CA ASP A 341 -18.75 2.14 -5.75
C ASP A 341 -18.30 1.25 -6.92
N GLY A 342 -19.26 0.49 -7.45
CA GLY A 342 -19.09 -0.36 -8.63
C GLY A 342 -17.98 -1.40 -8.45
N ILE A 343 -17.25 -1.68 -9.53
CA ILE A 343 -16.13 -2.64 -9.50
C ILE A 343 -14.94 -2.16 -8.66
N TYR A 344 -14.90 -0.87 -8.32
CA TYR A 344 -13.80 -0.26 -7.57
C TYR A 344 -13.99 -0.34 -6.06
N ASP A 345 -15.13 -0.84 -5.57
CA ASP A 345 -15.37 -1.02 -4.14
C ASP A 345 -14.25 -1.82 -3.47
N GLY A 346 -13.69 -1.25 -2.40
CA GLY A 346 -12.57 -1.80 -1.65
C GLY A 346 -11.19 -1.55 -2.27
N SER A 347 -11.11 -0.96 -3.47
CA SER A 347 -9.84 -0.53 -4.06
C SER A 347 -9.48 0.89 -3.60
N SER A 348 -8.18 1.19 -3.55
CA SER A 348 -7.71 2.53 -3.18
C SER A 348 -6.49 3.01 -3.96
N LEU A 349 -6.29 4.32 -3.97
CA LEU A 349 -5.10 4.98 -4.52
C LEU A 349 -4.39 5.78 -3.43
N SER A 350 -3.07 5.78 -3.48
CA SER A 350 -2.22 6.59 -2.59
C SER A 350 -1.66 7.78 -3.36
N LEU A 351 -1.82 8.97 -2.81
CA LEU A 351 -1.33 10.23 -3.37
C LEU A 351 -0.39 10.88 -2.36
N LEU A 352 0.83 11.17 -2.82
CA LEU A 352 1.83 11.95 -2.08
C LEU A 352 2.39 13.03 -3.00
N SER A 353 2.04 14.29 -2.77
CA SER A 353 2.47 15.38 -3.65
C SER A 353 2.30 16.77 -3.04
N ILE A 354 2.96 17.76 -3.64
CA ILE A 354 2.70 19.17 -3.37
C ILE A 354 1.50 19.62 -4.22
N ASN A 355 0.56 20.29 -3.58
CA ASN A 355 -0.64 20.86 -4.17
C ASN A 355 -0.56 22.39 -4.06
N SER A 356 -0.13 23.04 -5.14
CA SER A 356 -0.08 24.50 -5.25
C SER A 356 -1.48 25.05 -5.52
N VAL A 357 -2.27 25.25 -4.45
CA VAL A 357 -3.73 25.48 -4.55
C VAL A 357 -4.12 26.74 -5.34
N MET A 358 -3.21 27.71 -5.46
CA MET A 358 -3.39 28.93 -6.26
C MET A 358 -3.19 28.71 -7.77
N ASN A 359 -2.61 27.58 -8.18
CA ASN A 359 -2.41 27.23 -9.58
C ASN A 359 -3.60 26.46 -10.14
N SER A 360 -3.82 26.57 -11.44
CA SER A 360 -4.82 25.78 -12.16
C SER A 360 -4.38 25.49 -13.60
N PRO A 361 -4.39 24.23 -14.05
CA PRO A 361 -4.62 23.00 -13.28
C PRO A 361 -3.43 22.63 -12.36
N ARG A 362 -3.66 21.71 -11.41
CA ARG A 362 -2.62 21.19 -10.49
C ARG A 362 -2.39 19.71 -10.74
N GLU A 363 -1.14 19.29 -10.89
CA GLU A 363 -0.80 17.88 -11.06
C GLU A 363 -0.23 17.31 -9.76
N MET A 364 -0.70 16.12 -9.37
CA MET A 364 -0.24 15.41 -8.18
C MET A 364 0.03 13.94 -8.50
N SER A 365 1.08 13.39 -7.92
CA SER A 365 1.52 12.02 -8.18
C SER A 365 0.66 10.97 -7.47
N VAL A 366 0.21 9.96 -8.22
CA VAL A 366 -0.28 8.70 -7.67
C VAL A 366 0.93 7.80 -7.45
N VAL A 367 1.20 7.48 -6.19
CA VAL A 367 2.41 6.75 -5.75
C VAL A 367 2.16 5.28 -5.42
N GLY A 368 0.90 4.84 -5.42
CA GLY A 368 0.54 3.45 -5.20
C GLY A 368 -0.97 3.23 -5.22
N GLY A 369 -1.38 1.98 -5.00
CA GLY A 369 -2.78 1.61 -4.88
C GLY A 369 -2.97 0.17 -4.44
N THR A 370 -4.22 -0.19 -4.16
CA THR A 370 -4.65 -1.49 -3.64
C THR A 370 -5.80 -2.06 -4.47
N GLY A 371 -6.06 -3.36 -4.36
CA GLY A 371 -7.18 -4.00 -5.05
C GLY A 371 -7.00 -3.93 -6.58
N LEU A 372 -7.98 -3.38 -7.29
CA LEU A 372 -7.88 -3.16 -8.75
C LEU A 372 -6.75 -2.19 -9.15
N PHE A 373 -6.22 -1.42 -8.18
CA PHE A 373 -5.14 -0.46 -8.37
C PHE A 373 -3.81 -0.94 -7.81
N ARG A 374 -3.62 -2.24 -7.60
CA ARG A 374 -2.34 -2.78 -7.15
C ARG A 374 -1.22 -2.41 -8.14
N LEU A 375 -0.07 -2.01 -7.60
CA LEU A 375 1.09 -1.52 -8.38
C LEU A 375 0.79 -0.25 -9.20
N ALA A 376 -0.27 0.48 -8.87
CA ALA A 376 -0.63 1.70 -9.57
C ALA A 376 0.51 2.72 -9.60
N ARG A 377 0.65 3.36 -10.76
CA ARG A 377 1.39 4.61 -10.96
C ARG A 377 0.52 5.53 -11.80
N GLY A 378 0.69 6.84 -11.65
CA GLY A 378 -0.12 7.78 -12.41
C GLY A 378 -0.07 9.18 -11.84
N TYR A 379 -1.07 9.97 -12.22
CA TYR A 379 -1.20 11.35 -11.78
C TYR A 379 -2.67 11.74 -11.66
N ALA A 380 -2.92 12.74 -10.83
CA ALA A 380 -4.20 13.40 -10.67
C ALA A 380 -4.06 14.84 -11.15
N ILE A 381 -5.00 15.29 -11.97
CA ILE A 381 -5.18 16.69 -12.33
C ILE A 381 -6.35 17.23 -11.52
N ALA A 382 -6.07 18.20 -10.65
CA ALA A 382 -7.04 18.82 -9.77
C ALA A 382 -7.34 20.27 -10.19
N GLN A 383 -8.61 20.64 -10.13
CA GLN A 383 -9.08 22.00 -10.37
C GLN A 383 -10.14 22.37 -9.33
N THR A 384 -9.95 23.52 -8.69
CA THR A 384 -10.92 24.03 -7.70
C THR A 384 -12.21 24.43 -8.40
N TYR A 385 -13.33 23.81 -8.00
CA TYR A 385 -14.66 24.16 -8.47
C TYR A 385 -15.24 25.33 -7.68
N SER A 386 -15.10 25.30 -6.34
CA SER A 386 -15.46 26.40 -5.45
C SER A 386 -14.62 26.36 -4.19
N ALA A 387 -14.40 27.52 -3.58
CA ALA A 387 -13.82 27.65 -2.25
C ALA A 387 -14.44 28.86 -1.53
N ASN A 388 -14.49 28.83 -0.20
CA ASN A 388 -15.01 29.93 0.61
C ASN A 388 -13.98 30.43 1.64
N ALA A 389 -14.31 31.51 2.35
CA ALA A 389 -13.43 32.12 3.35
C ALA A 389 -13.19 31.25 4.60
N SER A 390 -14.04 30.24 4.84
CA SER A 390 -13.85 29.26 5.91
C SER A 390 -12.88 28.15 5.53
N GLY A 391 -12.41 28.13 4.28
CA GLY A 391 -11.52 27.11 3.75
C GLY A 391 -12.24 25.90 3.15
N ASP A 392 -13.59 25.84 3.20
CA ASP A 392 -14.31 24.74 2.55
C ASP A 392 -14.08 24.82 1.04
N ALA A 393 -13.78 23.68 0.43
CA ALA A 393 -13.44 23.59 -0.97
C ALA A 393 -14.09 22.37 -1.64
N ILE A 394 -14.56 22.59 -2.86
CA ILE A 394 -14.96 21.51 -3.77
C ILE A 394 -13.95 21.50 -4.91
N VAL A 395 -13.34 20.35 -5.15
CA VAL A 395 -12.25 20.19 -6.10
C VAL A 395 -12.56 19.07 -7.06
N GLY A 396 -12.61 19.36 -8.36
CA GLY A 396 -12.71 18.34 -9.40
C GLY A 396 -11.37 17.65 -9.62
N TYR A 397 -11.37 16.32 -9.66
CA TYR A 397 -10.20 15.48 -9.91
C TYR A 397 -10.40 14.67 -11.19
N ASN A 398 -9.40 14.72 -12.07
CA ASN A 398 -9.23 13.81 -13.21
C ASN A 398 -7.97 12.97 -12.96
N VAL A 399 -8.13 11.70 -12.62
CA VAL A 399 -7.01 10.82 -12.26
C VAL A 399 -6.75 9.84 -13.39
N THR A 400 -5.50 9.72 -13.83
CA THR A 400 -5.07 8.68 -14.77
C THR A 400 -4.15 7.70 -14.05
N ILE A 401 -4.55 6.43 -14.07
CA ILE A 401 -3.89 5.35 -13.34
C ILE A 401 -3.47 4.30 -14.35
N ALA A 402 -2.20 3.93 -14.30
CA ALA A 402 -1.65 2.79 -15.00
C ALA A 402 -1.38 1.68 -14.00
N THR A 403 -2.07 0.56 -14.15
CA THR A 403 -1.74 -0.70 -13.49
C THR A 403 -1.29 -1.66 -14.58
N ASN A 404 -0.25 -2.42 -14.32
CA ASN A 404 0.11 -3.49 -15.23
C ASN A 404 -0.75 -4.73 -14.82
N ILE A 405 -1.10 -5.66 -15.73
CA ILE A 405 -1.65 -7.01 -15.42
C ILE A 405 -0.61 -8.12 -15.56
#